data_AF-A0A8T3LP71-F1
#
_entry.id   AF-A0A8T3LP71-F1
#
_cell.length_a   1.000
_cell.length_b   1.000
_cell.length_c   1.000
_cell.angle_alpha   90.00
_cell.angle_beta   90.00
_cell.angle_gamma   90.00
#
_symmetry.space_group_name_H-M   'P 1'
#
loop_
_entity.id
_entity.type
_entity.pdbx_description
1 polymer ?
#
loop_
_entity_poly.entity_id
_entity_poly.type
_entity_poly.pdbx_seq_one_letter_code
_entity_poly.pdbx_strand_id
1 'polypeptide(L)'
;GAARVVTGDESPGRLLREAARLIAAAEGPADDARRAVGALEEAWRAWRSAGDPLGQATDAGELGSIAAQLEASAEAADEFVAMRRRALAVTGSLHAALVALEAGDVVAAQPLVTDAREAHAAVASWAVDLVTLPVWVETSDEMIGAMDRIVDATRRGDEAAAVQAANDFAALADDGAMADRALRIAIGEGGSAVTAAPLGRLASILSAIGELRLAVASVRAAAGP
;
A
#
# COMPACT_ATOMS: atom_id res chain seq x y z
N GLY A 1 21.35 4.52 -1.66
CA GLY A 1 21.21 3.08 -1.44
C GLY A 1 19.99 2.64 -2.20
N ALA A 2 20.10 1.58 -3.00
CA ALA A 2 19.01 1.09 -3.84
C ALA A 2 17.75 0.93 -2.98
N ALA A 3 16.71 1.72 -3.29
CA ALA A 3 15.38 1.43 -2.82
C ALA A 3 15.08 0.02 -3.30
N ARG A 4 15.10 -0.94 -2.37
CA ARG A 4 14.51 -2.24 -2.58
C ARG A 4 13.06 -1.90 -2.90
N VAL A 5 12.71 -1.93 -4.19
CA VAL A 5 11.32 -1.97 -4.59
C VAL A 5 10.86 -3.29 -4.01
N VAL A 6 10.25 -3.21 -2.83
CA VAL A 6 9.41 -4.29 -2.31
C VAL A 6 8.42 -4.48 -3.44
N THR A 7 8.62 -5.57 -4.20
CA THR A 7 7.63 -6.05 -5.16
C THR A 7 6.31 -6.01 -4.40
N GLY A 8 5.37 -5.18 -4.87
CA GLY A 8 4.19 -4.69 -4.13
C GLY A 8 3.16 -5.76 -3.73
N ASP A 9 3.61 -7.00 -3.61
CA ASP A 9 2.86 -8.15 -3.19
C ASP A 9 3.18 -8.55 -1.76
N GLU A 10 4.27 -8.12 -1.11
CA GLU A 10 4.46 -8.41 0.32
C GLU A 10 3.57 -7.53 1.22
N SER A 11 2.89 -8.17 2.19
CA SER A 11 2.08 -7.49 3.21
C SER A 11 2.97 -6.55 4.04
N PRO A 12 2.77 -5.22 3.97
CA PRO A 12 3.69 -4.23 4.54
C PRO A 12 3.62 -4.16 6.06
N GLY A 13 2.55 -4.67 6.69
CA GLY A 13 2.29 -4.53 8.10
C GLY A 13 3.39 -5.10 8.98
N ARG A 14 4.05 -6.19 8.58
CA ARG A 14 5.22 -6.67 9.32
C ARG A 14 6.34 -5.62 9.35
N LEU A 15 6.66 -5.05 8.19
CA LEU A 15 7.73 -4.05 8.05
C LEU A 15 7.37 -2.74 8.77
N LEU A 16 6.10 -2.35 8.76
CA LEU A 16 5.61 -1.16 9.47
C LEU A 16 5.74 -1.32 10.98
N ARG A 17 5.38 -2.48 11.54
CA ARG A 17 5.58 -2.79 12.96
C ARG A 17 7.05 -2.89 13.34
N GLU A 18 7.87 -3.45 12.46
CA GLU A 18 9.33 -3.49 12.67
C GLU A 18 9.93 -2.09 12.68
N ALA A 19 9.54 -1.23 11.74
CA ALA A 19 9.93 0.18 11.71
C ALA A 19 9.47 0.92 12.96
N ALA A 20 8.21 0.72 13.39
CA ALA A 20 7.67 1.31 14.61
C ALA A 20 8.52 0.96 15.84
N ARG A 21 8.89 -0.32 16.01
CA ARG A 21 9.76 -0.76 17.11
C ARG A 21 11.14 -0.11 17.06
N LEU A 22 11.75 -0.03 15.88
CA LEU A 22 13.07 0.58 15.71
C LEU A 22 13.05 2.08 16.03
N ILE A 23 11.97 2.78 15.64
CA ILE A 23 11.78 4.20 15.91
C ILE A 23 11.53 4.44 17.40
N ALA A 24 10.67 3.65 18.04
CA ALA A 24 10.43 3.74 19.49
C ALA A 24 11.71 3.48 20.30
N ALA A 25 12.56 2.53 19.86
CA ALA A 25 13.85 2.28 20.50
C ALA A 25 14.84 3.45 20.37
N ALA A 26 14.61 4.39 19.43
CA ALA A 26 15.45 5.56 19.22
C ALA A 26 15.07 6.75 20.12
N GLU A 27 13.98 6.68 20.89
CA GLU A 27 13.56 7.76 21.80
C GLU A 27 14.64 8.11 22.85
N GLY A 28 15.19 7.11 23.54
CA GLY A 28 16.26 7.32 24.52
C GLY A 28 17.51 7.97 23.90
N PRO A 29 18.07 7.42 22.81
CA PRO A 29 19.15 8.06 22.07
C PRO A 29 18.85 9.48 21.58
N ALA A 30 17.60 9.79 21.20
CA ALA A 30 17.21 11.15 20.78
C ALA A 30 17.24 12.14 21.95
N ASP A 31 16.77 11.73 23.13
CA ASP A 31 16.86 12.53 24.35
C ASP A 31 18.31 12.79 24.78
N ASP A 32 19.17 11.77 24.68
CA ASP A 32 20.61 11.93 24.92
C ASP A 32 21.24 12.91 23.93
N ALA A 33 20.95 12.78 22.64
CA ALA A 33 21.45 13.66 21.60
C ALA A 33 21.00 15.11 21.83
N ARG A 34 19.74 15.31 22.24
CA ARG A 34 19.22 16.65 22.58
C ARG A 34 19.95 17.29 23.74
N ARG A 35 20.18 16.54 24.82
CA ARG A 35 20.97 17.03 25.96
C ARG A 35 22.39 17.41 25.53
N ALA A 36 23.04 16.56 24.74
CA ALA A 36 24.40 16.80 24.26
C ALA A 36 24.49 18.03 23.33
N VAL A 37 23.53 18.22 22.44
CA VAL A 37 23.46 19.37 21.53
C VAL A 37 23.23 20.66 22.31
N GLY A 38 22.32 20.65 23.30
CA GLY A 38 22.11 21.80 24.17
C GLY A 38 23.37 22.19 24.94
N ALA A 39 24.07 21.21 25.53
CA ALA A 39 25.33 21.46 26.23
C ALA A 39 26.43 21.99 25.30
N LEU A 40 26.52 21.46 24.07
CA LEU A 40 27.46 21.93 23.05
C LEU A 40 27.14 23.37 22.63
N GLU A 41 25.86 23.71 22.46
CA GLU A 41 25.43 25.06 22.08
C GLU A 41 25.73 26.08 23.19
N GLU A 42 25.51 25.72 24.45
CA GLU A 42 25.89 26.54 25.61
C GLU A 42 27.40 26.78 25.67
N ALA A 43 28.21 25.72 25.53
CA ALA A 43 29.66 25.82 25.51
C ALA A 43 30.15 26.66 24.33
N TRP A 44 29.53 26.49 23.15
CA TRP A 44 29.85 27.24 21.95
C TRP A 44 29.54 28.73 22.11
N ARG A 45 28.37 29.10 22.67
CA ARG A 45 28.01 30.50 22.95
C ARG A 45 28.96 31.15 23.96
N ALA A 46 29.42 30.40 24.95
CA ALA A 46 30.42 30.89 25.92
C ALA A 46 31.79 31.15 25.28
N TRP A 47 32.20 30.30 24.33
CA TRP A 47 33.46 30.46 23.59
C TRP A 47 33.38 31.54 22.51
N ARG A 48 32.24 31.65 21.83
CA ARG A 48 31.99 32.60 20.73
C ARG A 48 30.54 33.07 20.73
N SER A 49 30.30 34.27 21.23
CA SER A 49 28.96 34.85 21.40
C SER A 49 28.19 35.14 20.10
N ALA A 50 28.84 35.07 18.93
CA ALA A 50 28.26 35.41 17.63
C ALA A 50 28.26 34.24 16.62
N GLY A 51 28.13 33.00 17.10
CA GLY A 51 28.00 31.82 16.23
C GLY A 51 26.54 31.51 15.86
N ASP A 52 26.34 30.88 14.69
CA ASP A 52 25.04 30.34 14.29
C ASP A 52 24.60 29.24 15.27
N PRO A 53 23.28 29.12 15.57
CA PRO A 53 22.78 28.07 16.43
C PRO A 53 23.00 26.69 15.80
N LEU A 54 23.43 25.74 16.63
CA LEU A 54 23.37 24.32 16.30
C LEU A 54 21.89 23.94 16.30
N GLY A 55 21.33 23.59 15.15
CA GLY A 55 19.88 23.36 14.99
C GLY A 55 19.25 22.42 16.02
N GLN A 56 17.92 22.30 16.01
CA GLN A 56 17.21 21.51 17.03
C GLN A 56 17.45 20.01 16.85
N ALA A 57 17.79 19.33 17.94
CA ALA A 57 17.80 17.87 18.01
C ALA A 57 16.37 17.32 18.08
N THR A 58 16.17 16.15 17.45
CA THR A 58 14.89 15.44 17.36
C THR A 58 14.20 15.27 18.70
N ASP A 59 12.87 15.36 18.69
CA ASP A 59 12.04 15.12 19.86
C ASP A 59 11.71 13.63 20.05
N ALA A 60 11.97 13.11 21.25
CA ALA A 60 11.60 11.73 21.60
C ALA A 60 10.08 11.51 21.51
N GLY A 61 9.26 12.48 21.91
CA GLY A 61 7.80 12.41 21.77
C GLY A 61 7.34 12.38 20.31
N GLU A 62 8.04 13.08 19.41
CA GLU A 62 7.79 13.02 17.97
C GLU A 62 8.11 11.64 17.38
N LEU A 63 9.23 11.02 17.79
CA LEU A 63 9.56 9.64 17.40
C LEU A 63 8.51 8.64 17.91
N GLY A 64 8.12 8.73 19.18
CA GLY A 64 7.07 7.88 19.74
C GLY A 64 5.72 8.04 19.03
N SER A 65 5.36 9.28 18.67
CA SER A 65 4.17 9.57 17.87
C SER A 65 4.22 8.92 16.48
N ILE A 66 5.36 8.98 15.78
CA ILE A 66 5.55 8.33 14.48
C ILE A 66 5.47 6.81 14.63
N ALA A 67 6.13 6.23 15.64
CA ALA A 67 6.10 4.80 15.90
C ALA A 67 4.65 4.30 16.12
N ALA A 68 3.89 4.99 16.97
CA ALA A 68 2.50 4.65 17.23
C ALA A 68 1.62 4.72 15.96
N GLN A 69 1.83 5.71 15.11
CA GLN A 69 1.11 5.83 13.84
C GLN A 69 1.47 4.72 12.85
N LEU A 70 2.74 4.33 12.73
CA LEU A 70 3.16 3.23 11.86
C LEU A 70 2.59 1.89 12.33
N GLU A 71 2.57 1.64 13.64
CA GLU A 71 1.95 0.45 14.23
C GLU A 71 0.44 0.43 13.93
N ALA A 72 -0.26 1.55 14.13
CA ALA A 72 -1.69 1.68 13.90
C ALA A 72 -2.07 1.51 12.41
N SER A 73 -1.22 1.96 11.49
CA SER A 73 -1.46 1.82 10.05
C SER A 73 -1.12 0.44 9.49
N ALA A 74 -0.47 -0.44 10.26
CA ALA A 74 0.04 -1.72 9.76
C ALA A 74 -1.07 -2.66 9.25
N GLU A 75 -2.15 -2.79 10.01
CA GLU A 75 -3.28 -3.64 9.65
C GLU A 75 -4.03 -3.11 8.43
N ALA A 76 -4.32 -1.80 8.40
CA ALA A 76 -4.95 -1.17 7.26
C ALA A 76 -4.12 -1.37 5.98
N ALA A 77 -2.80 -1.19 6.04
CA ALA A 77 -1.91 -1.40 4.90
C ALA A 77 -1.90 -2.86 4.41
N ASP A 78 -1.99 -3.84 5.31
CA ASP A 78 -2.14 -5.26 4.96
C ASP A 78 -3.49 -5.53 4.27
N GLU A 79 -4.56 -4.89 4.74
CA GLU A 79 -5.89 -5.01 4.16
C GLU A 79 -5.94 -4.48 2.72
N PHE A 80 -5.35 -3.31 2.44
CA PHE A 80 -5.25 -2.78 1.07
C PHE A 80 -4.54 -3.76 0.12
N VAL A 81 -3.44 -4.39 0.55
CA VAL A 81 -2.75 -5.41 -0.25
C VAL A 81 -3.61 -6.66 -0.43
N ALA A 82 -4.32 -7.09 0.60
CA ALA A 82 -5.22 -8.24 0.52
C ALA A 82 -6.37 -8.00 -0.47
N MET A 83 -6.96 -6.81 -0.48
CA MET A 83 -8.04 -6.44 -1.39
C MET A 83 -7.56 -6.26 -2.83
N ARG A 84 -6.37 -5.70 -3.03
CA ARG A 84 -5.70 -5.68 -4.35
C ARG A 84 -5.58 -7.08 -4.94
N ARG A 85 -5.12 -8.05 -4.14
CA ARG A 85 -4.94 -9.45 -4.57
C ARG A 85 -6.28 -10.10 -4.93
N ARG A 86 -7.32 -9.84 -4.16
CA ARG A 86 -8.68 -10.35 -4.46
C ARG A 86 -9.24 -9.76 -5.74
N ALA A 87 -9.09 -8.45 -5.97
CA ALA A 87 -9.49 -7.83 -7.23
C ALA A 87 -8.76 -8.44 -8.45
N LEU A 88 -7.45 -8.70 -8.31
CA LEU A 88 -6.67 -9.41 -9.34
C LEU A 88 -7.11 -10.87 -9.53
N ALA A 89 -7.53 -11.55 -8.45
CA ALA A 89 -8.02 -12.92 -8.53
C ALA A 89 -9.32 -13.00 -9.36
N VAL A 90 -10.21 -12.00 -9.29
CA VAL A 90 -11.42 -11.97 -10.14
C VAL A 90 -11.05 -12.04 -11.63
N THR A 91 -10.21 -11.12 -12.09
CA THR A 91 -9.83 -11.07 -13.51
C THR A 91 -8.99 -12.27 -13.94
N GLY A 92 -8.10 -12.75 -13.06
CA GLY A 92 -7.32 -13.97 -13.29
C GLY A 92 -8.20 -15.22 -13.44
N SER A 93 -9.19 -15.40 -12.56
CA SER A 93 -10.10 -16.54 -12.60
C SER A 93 -11.05 -16.48 -13.81
N LEU A 94 -11.57 -15.30 -14.16
CA LEU A 94 -12.38 -15.14 -15.38
C LEU A 94 -11.58 -15.46 -16.64
N HIS A 95 -10.32 -15.00 -16.72
CA HIS A 95 -9.45 -15.33 -17.84
C HIS A 95 -9.17 -16.84 -17.93
N ALA A 96 -8.88 -17.49 -16.80
CA ALA A 96 -8.69 -18.93 -16.76
C ALA A 96 -9.98 -19.70 -17.18
N ALA A 97 -11.16 -19.19 -16.80
CA ALA A 97 -12.43 -19.80 -17.20
C ALA A 97 -12.65 -19.72 -18.71
N LEU A 98 -12.33 -18.58 -19.34
CA LEU A 98 -12.36 -18.44 -20.80
C LEU A 98 -11.45 -19.46 -21.48
N VAL A 99 -10.21 -19.59 -21.02
CA VAL A 99 -9.24 -20.56 -21.56
C VAL A 99 -9.78 -22.00 -21.46
N ALA A 100 -10.40 -22.35 -20.33
CA ALA A 100 -11.02 -23.66 -20.16
C ALA A 100 -12.19 -23.86 -21.15
N LEU A 101 -13.04 -22.86 -21.34
CA LEU A 101 -14.16 -22.91 -22.29
C LEU A 101 -13.70 -23.01 -23.74
N GLU A 102 -12.65 -22.29 -24.13
CA GLU A 102 -12.03 -22.40 -25.47
C GLU A 102 -11.47 -23.80 -25.72
N ALA A 103 -10.98 -24.47 -24.68
CA ALA A 103 -10.55 -25.87 -24.74
C ALA A 103 -11.71 -26.89 -24.70
N GLY A 104 -12.96 -26.43 -24.54
CA GLY A 104 -14.13 -27.28 -24.37
C GLY A 104 -14.25 -27.93 -22.99
N ASP A 105 -13.47 -27.49 -22.01
CA ASP A 105 -13.45 -28.03 -20.65
C ASP A 105 -14.37 -27.25 -19.71
N VAL A 106 -15.68 -27.49 -19.85
CA VAL A 106 -16.72 -26.87 -19.00
C VAL A 106 -16.59 -27.29 -17.53
N VAL A 107 -16.02 -28.47 -17.26
CA VAL A 107 -15.85 -28.98 -15.89
C VAL A 107 -14.77 -28.18 -15.17
N ALA A 108 -13.68 -27.83 -15.85
CA ALA A 108 -12.64 -26.95 -15.32
C ALA A 108 -13.09 -25.49 -15.22
N ALA A 109 -13.97 -25.01 -16.12
CA ALA A 109 -14.43 -23.62 -16.10
C ALA A 109 -15.28 -23.28 -14.86
N GLN A 110 -16.17 -24.18 -14.42
CA GLN A 110 -17.10 -23.91 -13.31
C GLN A 110 -16.44 -23.50 -11.97
N PRO A 111 -15.43 -24.21 -11.45
CA PRO A 111 -14.77 -23.79 -10.21
C PRO A 111 -14.10 -22.42 -10.36
N LEU A 112 -13.59 -22.06 -11.54
CA LEU A 112 -12.95 -20.76 -11.78
C LEU A 112 -13.96 -19.60 -11.69
N VAL A 113 -15.18 -19.79 -12.20
CA VAL A 113 -16.24 -18.77 -12.03
C VAL A 113 -16.66 -18.64 -10.56
N THR A 114 -16.63 -19.75 -9.82
CA THR A 114 -16.90 -19.76 -8.38
C THR A 114 -15.81 -18.98 -7.62
N ASP A 115 -14.53 -19.23 -7.92
CA ASP A 115 -13.40 -18.51 -7.35
C ASP A 115 -13.48 -17.00 -7.64
N ALA A 116 -13.87 -16.63 -8.88
CA ALA A 116 -14.08 -15.23 -9.25
C ALA A 116 -15.17 -14.58 -8.40
N ARG A 117 -16.29 -15.28 -8.17
CA ARG A 117 -17.40 -14.81 -7.34
C ARG A 117 -17.03 -14.67 -5.87
N GLU A 118 -16.27 -15.60 -5.31
CA GLU A 118 -15.80 -15.51 -3.93
C GLU A 118 -14.84 -14.34 -3.73
N ALA A 119 -13.90 -14.16 -4.66
CA ALA A 119 -12.98 -13.02 -4.65
C ALA A 119 -13.71 -11.69 -4.79
N HIS A 120 -14.71 -11.63 -5.68
CA HIS A 120 -15.59 -10.47 -5.87
C HIS A 120 -16.34 -10.12 -4.59
N ALA A 121 -17.03 -11.07 -3.97
CA ALA A 121 -17.81 -10.84 -2.76
C ALA A 121 -16.94 -10.31 -1.60
N ALA A 122 -15.70 -10.78 -1.49
CA ALA A 122 -14.77 -10.29 -0.49
C ALA A 122 -14.32 -8.84 -0.74
N VAL A 123 -14.20 -8.40 -2.00
CA VAL A 123 -13.91 -6.99 -2.32
C VAL A 123 -15.16 -6.12 -2.18
N ALA A 124 -16.33 -6.61 -2.60
CA ALA A 124 -17.59 -5.89 -2.55
C ALA A 124 -18.08 -5.61 -1.11
N SER A 125 -17.70 -6.48 -0.16
CA SER A 125 -18.00 -6.30 1.26
C SER A 125 -16.99 -5.42 2.01
N TRP A 126 -15.96 -4.93 1.33
CA TRP A 126 -14.92 -4.11 1.95
C TRP A 126 -15.47 -2.73 2.34
N ALA A 127 -15.45 -2.44 3.64
CA ALA A 127 -15.93 -1.18 4.20
C ALA A 127 -14.90 -0.05 4.03
N VAL A 128 -14.63 0.34 2.78
CA VAL A 128 -13.72 1.43 2.40
C VAL A 128 -14.43 2.46 1.54
N ASP A 129 -14.06 3.73 1.69
CA ASP A 129 -14.59 4.82 0.87
C ASP A 129 -13.72 5.02 -0.38
N LEU A 130 -13.76 4.05 -1.30
CA LEU A 130 -13.13 4.16 -2.62
C LEU A 130 -14.18 4.48 -3.66
N VAL A 131 -14.08 5.66 -4.29
CA VAL A 131 -15.02 6.15 -5.31
C VAL A 131 -15.16 5.17 -6.50
N THR A 132 -14.10 4.43 -6.81
CA THR A 132 -14.08 3.48 -7.93
C THR A 132 -14.63 2.09 -7.57
N LEU A 133 -14.80 1.78 -6.29
CA LEU A 133 -15.25 0.46 -5.84
C LEU A 133 -16.67 0.12 -6.31
N PRO A 134 -17.69 1.00 -6.20
CA PRO A 134 -19.05 0.68 -6.67
C PRO A 134 -19.10 0.34 -8.16
N VAL A 135 -18.40 1.12 -8.99
CA VAL A 135 -18.33 0.89 -10.44
C VAL A 135 -17.65 -0.45 -10.73
N TRP A 136 -16.54 -0.75 -10.05
CA TRP A 136 -15.88 -2.03 -10.20
C TRP A 136 -16.78 -3.20 -9.77
N VAL A 137 -17.48 -3.09 -8.64
CA VAL A 137 -18.39 -4.13 -8.12
C VAL A 137 -19.48 -4.44 -9.14
N GLU A 138 -20.12 -3.42 -9.70
CA GLU A 138 -21.18 -3.56 -10.71
C GLU A 138 -20.64 -4.25 -11.98
N THR A 139 -19.60 -3.70 -12.61
CA THR A 139 -19.10 -4.23 -13.88
C THR A 139 -18.54 -5.65 -13.73
N SER A 140 -17.84 -5.94 -12.64
CA SER A 140 -17.30 -7.28 -12.41
C SER A 140 -18.38 -8.31 -12.06
N ASP A 141 -19.47 -7.92 -11.38
CA ASP A 141 -20.63 -8.80 -11.15
C ASP A 141 -21.30 -9.17 -12.48
N GLU A 142 -21.49 -8.19 -13.37
CA GLU A 142 -22.04 -8.43 -14.71
C GLU A 142 -21.17 -9.38 -15.55
N MET A 143 -19.84 -9.19 -15.50
CA MET A 143 -18.90 -10.09 -16.18
C MET A 143 -18.93 -11.52 -15.62
N ILE A 144 -18.98 -11.68 -14.29
CA ILE A 144 -19.12 -12.98 -13.64
C ILE A 144 -20.45 -13.63 -14.04
N GLY A 145 -21.54 -12.86 -14.04
CA GLY A 145 -22.87 -13.32 -14.46
C GLY A 145 -22.92 -13.72 -15.94
N ALA A 146 -22.23 -13.00 -16.83
CA ALA A 146 -22.09 -13.42 -18.23
C ALA A 146 -21.29 -14.72 -18.35
N MET A 147 -20.20 -14.88 -17.59
CA MET A 147 -19.40 -16.11 -17.58
C MET A 147 -20.19 -17.32 -17.12
N ASP A 148 -20.96 -17.20 -16.04
CA ASP A 148 -21.86 -18.26 -15.57
C ASP A 148 -22.86 -18.68 -16.65
N ARG A 149 -23.43 -17.71 -17.37
CA ARG A 149 -24.35 -17.99 -18.48
C ARG A 149 -23.67 -18.76 -19.62
N ILE A 150 -22.40 -18.46 -19.93
CA ILE A 150 -21.62 -19.22 -20.92
C ILE A 150 -21.43 -20.67 -20.44
N VAL A 151 -21.00 -20.86 -19.19
CA VAL A 151 -20.75 -22.19 -18.60
C VAL A 151 -22.04 -23.02 -18.59
N ASP A 152 -23.16 -22.45 -18.15
CA ASP A 152 -24.45 -23.14 -18.08
C ASP A 152 -25.06 -23.44 -19.45
N ALA A 153 -24.90 -22.55 -20.44
CA ALA A 153 -25.33 -22.81 -21.81
C ALA A 153 -24.52 -23.94 -22.45
N THR A 154 -23.19 -23.90 -22.31
CA THR A 154 -22.29 -24.93 -22.83
C THR A 154 -22.57 -26.29 -22.19
N ARG A 155 -22.80 -26.33 -20.87
CA ARG A 155 -23.17 -27.56 -20.14
C ARG A 155 -24.47 -28.18 -20.67
N ARG A 156 -25.44 -27.35 -21.07
CA ARG A 156 -26.73 -27.80 -21.61
C ARG A 156 -26.69 -28.12 -23.11
N GLY A 157 -25.57 -27.86 -23.78
CA GLY A 157 -25.44 -27.98 -25.24
C GLY A 157 -26.25 -26.92 -26.01
N ASP A 158 -26.58 -25.80 -25.38
CA ASP A 158 -27.30 -24.69 -26.01
C ASP A 158 -26.30 -23.70 -26.63
N GLU A 159 -25.88 -24.00 -27.86
CA GLU A 159 -24.88 -23.20 -28.59
C GLU A 159 -25.33 -21.74 -28.81
N ALA A 160 -26.62 -21.52 -29.08
CA ALA A 160 -27.14 -20.18 -29.31
C ALA A 160 -27.07 -19.32 -28.04
N ALA A 161 -27.46 -19.88 -26.90
CA ALA A 161 -27.34 -19.20 -25.61
C ALA A 161 -25.86 -18.97 -25.22
N ALA A 162 -24.97 -19.92 -25.53
CA ALA A 162 -23.54 -19.79 -25.24
C ALA A 162 -22.91 -18.64 -26.04
N VAL A 163 -23.23 -18.55 -27.35
CA VAL A 163 -22.76 -17.45 -28.21
C VAL A 163 -23.31 -16.11 -27.74
N GLN A 164 -24.59 -16.02 -27.37
CA GLN A 164 -25.16 -14.78 -26.86
C GLN A 164 -24.45 -14.34 -25.56
N ALA A 165 -24.27 -15.25 -24.61
CA ALA A 165 -23.59 -14.94 -23.35
C ALA A 165 -22.12 -14.55 -23.56
N ALA A 166 -21.43 -15.14 -24.54
CA ALA A 166 -20.07 -14.76 -24.91
C ALA A 166 -20.02 -13.34 -25.52
N ASN A 167 -21.00 -12.98 -26.34
CA ASN A 167 -21.12 -11.61 -26.87
C ASN A 167 -21.38 -10.60 -25.76
N ASP A 168 -22.25 -10.93 -24.80
CA ASP A 168 -22.51 -10.09 -23.63
C ASP A 168 -21.23 -9.89 -22.81
N PHE A 169 -20.47 -10.96 -22.54
CA PHE A 169 -19.18 -10.88 -21.85
C PHE A 169 -18.18 -9.99 -22.61
N ALA A 170 -18.09 -10.16 -23.94
CA ALA A 170 -17.19 -9.38 -24.78
C ALA A 170 -17.56 -7.88 -24.79
N ALA A 171 -18.86 -7.56 -24.76
CA ALA A 171 -19.33 -6.17 -24.68
C ALA A 171 -18.92 -5.49 -23.36
N LEU A 172 -18.75 -6.26 -22.28
CA LEU A 172 -18.34 -5.75 -20.96
C LEU A 172 -16.82 -5.68 -20.79
N ALA A 173 -16.02 -6.28 -21.67
CA ALA A 173 -14.60 -6.48 -21.45
C ALA A 173 -13.80 -5.17 -21.32
N ASP A 174 -14.11 -4.18 -22.15
CA ASP A 174 -13.41 -2.89 -22.14
C ASP A 174 -13.74 -2.08 -20.88
N ASP A 175 -15.03 -2.02 -20.52
CA ASP A 175 -15.50 -1.34 -19.31
C ASP A 175 -14.96 -2.04 -18.05
N GLY A 176 -14.95 -3.37 -18.04
CA GLY A 176 -14.36 -4.17 -16.96
C GLY A 176 -12.87 -3.94 -16.79
N ALA A 177 -12.11 -3.87 -17.90
CA ALA A 177 -10.69 -3.55 -17.86
C ALA A 177 -10.42 -2.11 -17.39
N MET A 178 -11.30 -1.17 -17.72
CA MET A 178 -11.23 0.21 -17.23
C MET A 178 -11.53 0.27 -15.73
N ALA A 179 -12.62 -0.36 -15.27
CA ALA A 179 -13.00 -0.41 -13.87
C ALA A 179 -11.93 -1.10 -13.00
N ASP A 180 -11.34 -2.21 -13.47
CA ASP A 180 -10.24 -2.89 -12.79
C ASP A 180 -9.00 -2.00 -12.63
N ARG A 181 -8.60 -1.29 -13.69
CA ARG A 181 -7.47 -0.35 -13.61
C ARG A 181 -7.77 0.78 -12.62
N ALA A 182 -8.97 1.35 -12.68
CA ALA A 182 -9.39 2.44 -11.80
C ALA A 182 -9.40 2.01 -10.32
N LEU A 183 -9.93 0.81 -10.02
CA LEU A 183 -9.89 0.25 -8.66
C LEU A 183 -8.46 0.00 -8.21
N ARG A 184 -7.60 -0.60 -9.04
CA ARG A 184 -6.21 -0.87 -8.66
C ARG A 184 -5.42 0.40 -8.34
N ILE A 185 -5.65 1.48 -9.09
CA ILE A 185 -5.06 2.79 -8.79
C ILE A 185 -5.58 3.28 -7.44
N ALA A 186 -6.90 3.29 -7.23
CA ALA A 186 -7.50 3.76 -5.98
C ALA A 186 -7.05 2.96 -4.74
N ILE A 187 -6.90 1.64 -4.86
CA ILE A 187 -6.35 0.78 -3.80
C ILE A 187 -4.88 1.14 -3.52
N GLY A 188 -4.09 1.38 -4.57
CA GLY A 188 -2.70 1.81 -4.42
C GLY A 188 -2.58 3.17 -3.72
N GLU A 189 -3.43 4.12 -4.09
CA GLU A 189 -3.48 5.46 -3.49
C GLU A 189 -3.95 5.41 -2.04
N GLY A 190 -5.02 4.66 -1.74
CA GLY A 190 -5.52 4.48 -0.38
C GLY A 190 -4.50 3.78 0.53
N GLY A 191 -3.83 2.74 0.03
CA GLY A 191 -2.76 2.05 0.76
C GLY A 191 -1.52 2.93 1.00
N SER A 192 -1.21 3.83 0.07
CA SER A 192 -0.15 4.84 0.27
C SER A 192 -0.57 5.88 1.31
N ALA A 193 -1.80 6.37 1.24
CA ALA A 193 -2.33 7.41 2.12
C ALA A 193 -2.27 7.03 3.60
N VAL A 194 -2.52 5.75 3.93
CA VAL A 194 -2.47 5.28 5.34
C VAL A 194 -1.07 5.33 5.96
N THR A 195 -0.01 5.36 5.15
CA THR A 195 1.38 5.42 5.64
C THR A 195 2.10 6.73 5.30
N ALA A 196 1.57 7.53 4.38
CA ALA A 196 2.23 8.72 3.86
C ALA A 196 2.60 9.75 4.94
N ALA A 197 1.69 10.03 5.87
CA ALA A 197 1.91 11.01 6.93
C ALA A 197 3.06 10.62 7.89
N PRO A 198 3.04 9.44 8.56
CA PRO A 198 4.13 9.07 9.46
C PRO A 198 5.48 8.91 8.72
N LEU A 199 5.49 8.38 7.50
CA LEU A 199 6.72 8.24 6.70
C LEU A 199 7.28 9.61 6.27
N GLY A 200 6.41 10.56 5.90
CA GLY A 200 6.81 11.92 5.57
C GLY A 200 7.47 12.63 6.75
N ARG A 201 6.88 12.53 7.95
CA ARG A 201 7.48 13.09 9.18
C ARG A 201 8.82 12.44 9.51
N LEU A 202 8.91 11.11 9.40
CA LEU A 202 10.18 10.40 9.60
C LEU A 202 11.27 10.89 8.63
N ALA A 203 10.93 11.10 7.36
CA ALA A 203 11.87 11.63 6.38
C ALA A 203 12.34 13.05 6.75
N SER A 204 11.45 13.93 7.21
CA SER A 204 11.80 15.25 7.70
C SER A 204 12.76 15.20 8.90
N ILE A 205 12.52 14.31 9.86
CA ILE A 205 13.42 14.08 11.00
C ILE A 205 14.81 13.64 10.53
N LEU A 206 14.89 12.67 9.61
CA LEU A 206 16.17 12.17 9.11
C LEU A 206 16.97 13.27 8.39
N SER A 207 16.30 14.14 7.63
CA SER A 207 16.92 15.33 7.04
C SER A 207 17.46 16.29 8.09
N ALA A 208 16.67 16.61 9.11
CA ALA A 208 17.08 17.49 10.22
C ALA A 208 18.29 16.94 10.98
N ILE A 209 18.34 15.62 11.23
CA ILE A 209 19.51 14.95 11.83
C ILE A 209 20.75 15.11 10.94
N GLY A 210 20.59 15.03 9.61
CA GLY A 210 21.67 15.25 8.66
C GLY A 210 22.24 16.67 8.74
N GLU A 211 21.38 17.68 8.77
CA GLU A 211 21.76 19.09 8.91
C GLU A 211 22.47 19.36 10.25
N LEU A 212 21.93 18.81 11.34
CA LEU A 212 22.52 18.93 12.68
C LEU A 212 23.92 18.33 12.73
N ARG A 213 24.14 17.17 12.11
CA ARG A 213 25.47 16.54 12.04
C ARG A 213 26.49 17.42 11.31
N LEU A 214 26.07 18.10 10.24
CA LEU A 214 26.92 19.04 9.51
C LEU A 214 27.25 20.26 10.38
N ALA A 215 26.26 20.79 11.10
CA ALA A 215 26.47 21.92 12.02
C ALA A 215 27.46 21.58 13.15
N VAL A 216 27.29 20.42 13.79
CA VAL A 216 28.22 19.92 14.83
C VAL A 216 29.63 19.71 14.28
N ALA A 217 29.76 19.15 13.07
CA ALA A 217 31.06 18.98 12.43
C ALA A 217 31.77 20.33 12.15
N SER A 218 30.99 21.35 11.75
CA SER A 218 31.48 22.71 11.54
C SER A 218 32.00 23.34 12.84
N VAL A 219 31.23 23.24 13.92
CA VAL A 219 31.65 23.71 15.25
C VAL A 219 32.94 23.02 15.69
N ARG A 220 33.03 21.70 15.52
CA ARG A 220 34.24 20.94 15.86
C ARG A 220 35.45 21.39 15.04
N ALA A 221 35.27 21.66 13.74
CA ALA A 221 36.35 22.15 12.89
C ALA A 221 36.83 23.55 13.31
N ALA A 222 35.91 24.42 13.74
CA ALA A 222 36.23 25.77 14.18
C ALA A 222 36.90 25.83 15.57
N ALA A 223 36.64 24.85 16.44
CA ALA A 223 37.23 24.77 17.78
C ALA A 223 38.72 24.33 17.79
N GLY A 224 39.24 23.79 16.67
CA GLY A 224 40.59 23.21 16.59
C GLY A 224 40.67 21.80 17.24
N PRO A 225 41.78 21.07 17.03
CA PRO A 225 42.01 19.76 17.67
C PRO A 225 42.20 19.85 19.20
#